data_AF-A0AAD5MWU0-F1
#
_entry.id   AF-A0AAD5MWU0-F1
#
_cell.length_a   1.000
_cell.length_b   1.000
_cell.length_c   1.000
_cell.angle_alpha   90.00
_cell.angle_beta   90.00
_cell.angle_gamma   90.00
#
_symmetry.space_group_name_H-M   'P 1'
#
loop_
_entity.id
_entity.type
_entity.pdbx_description
1 polymer ?
#
loop_
_entity_poly.entity_id
_entity_poly.type
_entity_poly.pdbx_seq_one_letter_code
_entity_poly.pdbx_strand_id
1 'polypeptide(L)'
;MANKVVNEIKADGGHPLTNYDSVELGNKIVSTAINSFGRTDIIINNVGILRDVMLLKMTDLNWQLIFKAHMKGTYSVTKAAWPYMNKQSYGLVIVTSSNAATYDNLGQTNYSAARLELSGFCKSLAEEPRLQYS
;
A
#
# COMPACT_ATOMS: atom_id res chain seq x y z
N MET A 1 11.56 6.23 14.60
CA MET A 1 10.56 6.99 13.81
C MET A 1 9.13 6.64 14.22
N ALA A 2 8.73 5.37 14.22
CA ALA A 2 7.38 4.94 14.63
C ALA A 2 6.93 5.46 16.01
N ASN A 3 7.77 5.31 17.05
CA ASN A 3 7.44 5.77 18.41
C ASN A 3 7.20 7.29 18.50
N LYS A 4 7.82 8.08 17.64
CA LYS A 4 7.61 9.54 17.61
C LYS A 4 6.18 9.85 17.14
N VAL A 5 5.77 9.27 16.02
CA VAL A 5 4.41 9.45 15.46
C VAL A 5 3.34 8.91 16.40
N VAL A 6 3.60 7.77 17.07
CA VAL A 6 2.70 7.23 18.10
C VAL A 6 2.50 8.25 19.22
N ASN A 7 3.57 8.89 19.69
CA ASN A 7 3.46 9.87 20.76
C ASN A 7 2.74 11.14 20.30
N GLU A 8 2.97 11.60 19.06
CA GLU A 8 2.25 12.74 18.47
C GLU A 8 0.74 12.45 18.37
N ILE A 9 0.35 11.31 17.82
CA ILE A 9 -1.07 10.94 17.71
C ILE A 9 -1.72 10.82 19.09
N LYS A 10 -1.01 10.26 20.08
CA LYS A 10 -1.53 10.19 21.47
C LYS A 10 -1.68 11.58 22.10
N ALA A 11 -0.74 12.48 21.86
CA ALA A 11 -0.79 13.86 22.36
C ALA A 11 -1.99 14.62 21.78
N ASP A 12 -2.35 14.33 20.53
CA ASP A 12 -3.53 14.87 19.85
C ASP A 12 -4.85 14.14 20.21
N GLY A 13 -4.82 13.21 21.18
CA GLY A 13 -5.99 12.48 21.69
C GLY A 13 -6.38 11.24 20.90
N GLY A 14 -5.57 10.83 19.92
CA GLY A 14 -5.80 9.61 19.14
C GLY A 14 -5.34 8.33 19.83
N HIS A 15 -5.72 7.19 19.24
CA HIS A 15 -5.40 5.84 19.73
C HIS A 15 -4.57 5.07 18.69
N PRO A 16 -3.27 5.39 18.52
CA PRO A 16 -2.44 4.78 17.49
C PRO A 16 -2.08 3.34 17.84
N LEU A 17 -1.93 2.53 16.79
CA LEU A 17 -1.43 1.17 16.85
C LEU A 17 -0.27 1.02 15.85
N THR A 18 0.76 0.28 16.23
CA THR A 18 1.92 0.02 15.37
C THR A 18 1.96 -1.43 14.94
N ASN A 19 2.24 -1.66 13.66
CA ASN A 19 2.65 -2.95 13.13
C ASN A 19 4.03 -2.77 12.45
N TYR A 20 4.93 -3.75 12.63
CA TYR A 20 6.31 -3.71 12.13
C TYR A 20 6.60 -4.75 11.04
N ASP A 21 5.57 -5.46 10.58
CA ASP A 21 5.70 -6.43 9.49
C ASP A 21 5.94 -5.71 8.15
N SER A 22 6.59 -6.42 7.23
CA SER A 22 6.67 -5.98 5.83
C SER A 22 5.26 -5.87 5.23
N VAL A 23 5.05 -4.89 4.35
CA VAL A 23 3.81 -4.73 3.57
C VAL A 23 3.46 -5.93 2.71
N GLU A 24 4.42 -6.81 2.45
CA GLU A 24 4.19 -8.09 1.79
C GLU A 24 3.35 -9.04 2.63
N LEU A 25 3.37 -8.89 3.96
CA LEU A 25 2.60 -9.65 4.93
C LEU A 25 1.32 -8.89 5.29
N GLY A 26 0.58 -8.43 4.28
CA GLY A 26 -0.61 -7.60 4.45
C GLY A 26 -1.67 -8.22 5.35
N ASN A 27 -1.77 -9.55 5.41
CA ASN A 27 -2.63 -10.26 6.35
C ASN A 27 -2.29 -9.93 7.81
N LYS A 28 -1.00 -9.88 8.19
CA LYS A 28 -0.59 -9.56 9.57
C LYS A 28 -0.90 -8.10 9.93
N ILE A 29 -0.68 -7.19 8.99
CA ILE A 29 -1.00 -5.77 9.15
C ILE A 29 -2.50 -5.59 9.37
N VAL A 30 -3.34 -6.17 8.50
CA VAL A 30 -4.80 -6.07 8.63
C VAL A 30 -5.30 -6.77 9.89
N SER A 31 -4.78 -7.95 10.23
CA SER A 31 -5.13 -8.64 11.49
C SER A 31 -4.81 -7.80 12.72
N THR A 32 -3.74 -7.01 12.70
CA THR A 32 -3.40 -6.11 13.81
C THR A 32 -4.50 -5.07 14.03
N ALA A 33 -5.00 -4.45 12.94
CA ALA A 33 -6.12 -3.51 13.01
C ALA A 33 -7.42 -4.18 13.46
N ILE A 34 -7.77 -5.33 12.85
CA ILE A 34 -9.01 -6.06 13.18
C ILE A 34 -9.02 -6.54 14.64
N ASN A 35 -7.92 -7.08 15.15
CA ASN A 35 -7.85 -7.57 16.52
C ASN A 35 -7.94 -6.43 17.56
N SER A 36 -7.53 -5.22 17.20
CA SER A 36 -7.48 -4.08 18.12
C SER A 36 -8.71 -3.19 18.04
N PHE A 37 -9.27 -3.02 16.84
CA PHE A 37 -10.36 -2.08 16.57
C PHE A 37 -11.64 -2.76 16.04
N GLY A 38 -11.59 -4.04 15.69
CA GLY A 38 -12.72 -4.80 15.15
C GLY A 38 -13.07 -4.51 13.69
N ARG A 39 -12.43 -3.52 13.05
CA ARG A 39 -12.73 -3.07 11.68
C ARG A 39 -11.54 -2.39 11.01
N THR A 40 -11.62 -2.25 9.68
CA THR A 40 -10.68 -1.49 8.85
C THR A 40 -11.45 -0.71 7.79
N ASP A 41 -11.47 0.61 7.92
CA ASP A 41 -12.28 1.50 7.08
C ASP A 41 -11.52 2.12 5.91
N ILE A 42 -10.28 2.51 6.17
CA ILE A 42 -9.43 3.22 5.21
C ILE A 42 -8.07 2.55 5.18
N ILE A 43 -7.58 2.25 3.98
CA ILE A 43 -6.18 1.86 3.74
C ILE A 43 -5.50 2.95 2.93
N ILE A 44 -4.32 3.36 3.39
CA ILE A 44 -3.43 4.25 2.65
C ILE A 44 -2.16 3.48 2.32
N ASN A 45 -2.08 2.97 1.08
CA ASN A 45 -0.89 2.30 0.56
C ASN A 45 0.17 3.34 0.16
N ASN A 46 0.94 3.80 1.14
CA ASN A 46 1.97 4.83 0.98
C ASN A 46 3.42 4.30 0.96
N VAL A 47 3.62 3.02 1.23
CA VAL A 47 4.97 2.44 1.27
C VAL A 47 5.73 2.69 -0.04
N GLY A 48 7.01 3.03 0.07
CA GLY A 48 7.85 3.20 -1.10
C GLY A 48 9.33 3.20 -0.77
N ILE A 49 10.12 2.64 -1.68
CA ILE A 49 11.57 2.65 -1.65
C ILE A 49 12.10 3.14 -3.00
N LEU A 50 13.36 3.57 -3.04
CA LEU A 50 14.02 3.98 -4.29
C LEU A 50 15.22 3.08 -4.57
N ARG A 51 15.45 2.80 -5.85
CA ARG A 51 16.60 2.05 -6.39
C ARG A 51 16.96 2.64 -7.74
N ASP A 52 17.26 3.93 -7.70
CA ASP A 52 17.49 4.76 -8.87
C ASP A 52 18.83 4.39 -9.48
N VAL A 53 18.80 3.93 -10.72
CA VAL A 53 19.97 3.50 -11.47
C VAL A 53 19.62 3.49 -12.96
N MET A 54 20.57 3.89 -13.79
CA MET A 54 20.43 3.78 -15.24
C MET A 54 20.09 2.34 -15.62
N LEU A 55 19.21 2.15 -16.61
CA LEU A 55 18.74 0.82 -17.02
C LEU A 55 19.90 -0.16 -17.28
N LEU A 56 20.97 0.29 -17.94
CA LEU A 56 22.16 -0.52 -18.22
C LEU A 56 22.86 -1.07 -16.95
N LYS A 57 22.73 -0.37 -15.81
CA LYS A 57 23.31 -0.76 -14.52
C LYS A 57 22.25 -1.32 -13.56
N MET A 58 21.00 -1.45 -14.01
CA MET A 58 19.92 -1.96 -13.19
C MET A 58 20.05 -3.48 -13.04
N THR A 59 20.19 -3.94 -11.80
CA THR A 59 20.19 -5.37 -11.50
C THR A 59 18.75 -5.87 -11.34
N ASP A 60 18.55 -7.17 -11.52
CA ASP A 60 17.26 -7.81 -11.25
C ASP A 60 16.80 -7.58 -9.81
N LEU A 61 17.73 -7.52 -8.85
CA LEU A 61 17.41 -7.21 -7.46
C LEU A 61 16.85 -5.78 -7.31
N ASN A 62 17.43 -4.79 -7.99
CA ASN A 62 16.93 -3.42 -7.97
C ASN A 62 15.50 -3.34 -8.54
N TRP A 63 15.23 -4.10 -9.60
CA TRP A 63 13.90 -4.21 -10.18
C TRP A 63 12.92 -4.89 -9.20
N GLN A 64 13.26 -6.09 -8.75
CA GLN A 64 12.41 -6.91 -7.89
C GLN A 64 12.05 -6.20 -6.59
N LEU A 65 13.00 -5.55 -5.92
CA LEU A 65 12.74 -4.86 -4.65
C LEU A 65 11.70 -3.74 -4.82
N ILE A 66 11.74 -3.01 -5.93
CA ILE A 66 10.78 -1.94 -6.22
C ILE A 66 9.37 -2.52 -6.40
N PHE A 67 9.19 -3.53 -7.25
CA PHE A 67 7.86 -4.13 -7.44
C PHE A 67 7.35 -4.85 -6.17
N LYS A 68 8.27 -5.45 -5.40
CA LYS A 68 7.97 -6.14 -4.15
C LYS A 68 7.43 -5.17 -3.09
N ALA A 69 8.09 -4.02 -2.92
CA ALA A 69 7.64 -3.01 -1.96
C ALA A 69 6.36 -2.29 -2.44
N HIS A 70 6.34 -1.83 -3.68
CA HIS A 70 5.27 -0.96 -4.19
C HIS A 70 4.02 -1.75 -4.56
N MET A 71 4.11 -2.60 -5.58
CA MET A 71 2.94 -3.27 -6.14
C MET A 71 2.51 -4.47 -5.29
N LYS A 72 3.44 -5.39 -5.01
CA LYS A 72 3.13 -6.59 -4.23
C LYS A 72 2.67 -6.24 -2.81
N GLY A 73 3.30 -5.24 -2.18
CA GLY A 73 2.87 -4.69 -0.90
C GLY A 73 1.45 -4.13 -0.95
N THR A 74 1.17 -3.24 -1.90
CA THR A 74 -0.16 -2.65 -2.11
C THR A 74 -1.23 -3.72 -2.29
N TYR A 75 -0.97 -4.69 -3.17
CA TYR A 75 -1.87 -5.83 -3.40
C TYR A 75 -2.10 -6.63 -2.12
N SER A 76 -1.04 -6.96 -1.38
CA SER A 76 -1.12 -7.81 -0.19
C SER A 76 -1.98 -7.20 0.91
N VAL A 77 -1.76 -5.91 1.23
CA VAL A 77 -2.54 -5.18 2.24
C VAL A 77 -3.99 -5.01 1.77
N THR A 78 -4.20 -4.58 0.53
CA THR A 78 -5.55 -4.33 -0.01
C THR A 78 -6.37 -5.61 -0.06
N LYS A 79 -5.81 -6.71 -0.56
CA LYS A 79 -6.48 -8.02 -0.61
C LYS A 79 -6.83 -8.53 0.78
N ALA A 80 -5.97 -8.34 1.77
CA ALA A 80 -6.24 -8.77 3.14
C ALA A 80 -7.41 -8.02 3.79
N ALA A 81 -7.60 -6.74 3.47
CA ALA A 81 -8.70 -5.94 4.01
C ALA A 81 -10.01 -6.05 3.22
N TRP A 82 -9.94 -6.38 1.93
CA TRP A 82 -11.09 -6.41 1.03
C TRP A 82 -12.31 -7.18 1.58
N PRO A 83 -12.16 -8.38 2.20
CA PRO A 83 -13.30 -9.09 2.77
C PRO A 83 -14.01 -8.31 3.90
N TYR A 84 -13.25 -7.61 4.74
CA TYR A 84 -13.81 -6.81 5.83
C TYR A 84 -14.55 -5.59 5.28
N MET A 85 -13.93 -4.87 4.34
CA MET A 85 -14.54 -3.72 3.65
C MET A 85 -15.85 -4.09 2.93
N ASN A 86 -15.86 -5.26 2.27
CA ASN A 86 -17.07 -5.78 1.61
C ASN A 86 -18.16 -6.14 2.61
N LYS A 87 -17.82 -6.88 3.68
CA LYS A 87 -18.79 -7.31 4.70
C LYS A 87 -19.48 -6.12 5.39
N GLN A 88 -18.76 -5.03 5.61
CA GLN A 88 -19.30 -3.82 6.23
C GLN A 88 -19.90 -2.82 5.22
N SER A 89 -19.90 -3.16 3.92
CA SER A 89 -20.35 -2.29 2.82
C SER A 89 -19.70 -0.89 2.81
N TYR A 90 -18.47 -0.79 3.33
CA TYR A 90 -17.70 0.45 3.38
C TYR A 90 -16.21 0.17 3.35
N GLY A 91 -15.49 0.88 2.49
CA GLY A 91 -14.03 0.82 2.43
C GLY A 91 -13.48 1.88 1.49
N LEU A 92 -12.39 2.52 1.89
CA LEU A 92 -11.64 3.47 1.07
C LEU A 92 -10.20 2.98 0.93
N VAL A 93 -9.75 2.82 -0.32
CA VAL A 93 -8.36 2.46 -0.64
C VAL A 93 -7.72 3.65 -1.34
N ILE A 94 -6.69 4.20 -0.72
CA ILE A 94 -5.84 5.27 -1.27
C ILE A 94 -4.49 4.65 -1.59
N VAL A 95 -3.96 4.96 -2.77
CA VAL A 95 -2.64 4.51 -3.20
C VAL A 95 -1.79 5.71 -3.58
N THR A 96 -0.58 5.77 -3.07
CA THR A 96 0.36 6.83 -3.41
C THR A 96 1.02 6.53 -4.76
N SER A 97 0.71 7.35 -5.76
CA SER A 97 1.43 7.37 -7.05
C SER A 97 2.56 8.42 -7.03
N SER A 98 3.12 8.75 -8.19
CA SER A 98 4.14 9.80 -8.33
C SER A 98 4.05 10.43 -9.72
N ASN A 99 4.48 11.69 -9.85
CA ASN A 99 4.70 12.33 -11.14
C ASN A 99 5.68 11.54 -12.00
N ALA A 100 6.64 10.81 -11.42
CA ALA A 100 7.53 9.92 -12.15
C ALA A 100 6.80 8.75 -12.86
N ALA A 101 5.54 8.48 -12.52
CA ALA A 101 4.69 7.52 -13.24
C ALA A 101 4.14 8.08 -14.55
N THR A 102 4.03 9.40 -14.64
CA THR A 102 3.37 10.12 -15.76
C THR A 102 4.37 10.88 -16.61
N TYR A 103 5.46 11.35 -16.00
CA TYR A 103 6.52 12.12 -16.62
C TYR A 103 7.84 11.35 -16.52
N ASP A 104 8.71 11.60 -17.50
CA ASP A 104 10.01 10.97 -17.56
C ASP A 104 10.86 11.32 -16.34
N ASN A 105 11.47 10.30 -15.73
CA ASN A 105 12.50 10.50 -14.72
C ASN A 105 13.69 9.57 -14.97
N LEU A 106 14.85 10.19 -15.20
CA LEU A 106 16.07 9.49 -15.61
C LEU A 106 16.55 8.54 -14.51
N GLY A 107 16.83 7.29 -14.86
CA GLY A 107 17.29 6.27 -13.91
C GLY A 107 16.20 5.64 -13.04
N GLN A 108 14.92 5.91 -13.33
CA GLN A 108 13.79 5.40 -12.56
C GLN A 108 12.89 4.42 -13.34
N THR A 109 13.42 3.71 -14.34
CA THR A 109 12.62 2.78 -15.16
C THR A 109 11.81 1.78 -14.32
N ASN A 110 12.40 1.23 -13.24
CA ASN A 110 11.71 0.38 -12.27
C ASN A 110 10.63 1.13 -11.48
N TYR A 111 10.96 2.29 -10.91
CA TYR A 111 10.06 3.07 -10.05
C TYR A 111 8.87 3.64 -10.83
N SER A 112 9.13 4.25 -12.00
CA SER A 112 8.10 4.75 -12.91
C SER A 112 7.12 3.65 -13.31
N ALA A 113 7.64 2.47 -13.71
CA ALA A 113 6.81 1.33 -14.06
C ALA A 113 5.95 0.85 -12.87
N ALA A 114 6.56 0.69 -11.69
CA ALA A 114 5.83 0.26 -10.49
C ALA A 114 4.75 1.27 -10.06
N ARG A 115 4.98 2.58 -10.20
CA ARG A 115 3.98 3.60 -9.88
C ARG A 115 2.85 3.65 -10.90
N LEU A 116 3.12 3.40 -12.17
CA LEU A 116 2.08 3.36 -13.20
C LEU A 116 1.18 2.13 -13.05
N GLU A 117 1.72 0.98 -12.66
CA GLU A 117 0.94 -0.25 -12.41
C GLU A 117 -0.13 -0.04 -11.33
N LEU A 118 0.18 0.74 -10.29
CA LEU A 118 -0.77 1.10 -9.23
C LEU A 118 -2.01 1.82 -9.76
N SER A 119 -1.88 2.62 -10.82
CA SER A 119 -3.02 3.27 -11.49
C SER A 119 -3.93 2.25 -12.16
N GLY A 120 -3.35 1.23 -12.82
CA GLY A 120 -4.11 0.12 -13.40
C GLY A 120 -4.82 -0.70 -12.33
N PHE A 121 -4.10 -1.03 -11.25
CA PHE A 121 -4.66 -1.70 -10.08
C PHE A 121 -5.86 -0.96 -9.50
N CYS A 122 -5.76 0.35 -9.28
CA CYS A 122 -6.85 1.14 -8.73
C CYS A 122 -8.07 1.19 -9.65
N LYS A 123 -7.87 1.31 -10.97
CA LYS A 123 -8.95 1.30 -11.95
C LYS A 123 -9.72 -0.01 -11.91
N SER A 124 -9.03 -1.15 -11.94
CA SER A 124 -9.69 -2.45 -11.86
C SER A 124 -10.35 -2.71 -10.52
N LEU A 125 -9.69 -2.33 -9.41
CA LEU A 125 -10.24 -2.48 -8.05
C LEU A 125 -11.53 -1.67 -7.86
N ALA A 126 -11.65 -0.49 -8.49
CA ALA A 126 -12.84 0.34 -8.43
C ALA A 126 -14.07 -0.32 -9.07
N GLU A 127 -13.85 -1.18 -10.07
CA GLU A 127 -14.90 -1.94 -10.77
C GLU A 127 -15.17 -3.30 -10.10
N GLU A 128 -14.34 -3.73 -9.14
CA GLU A 128 -14.59 -5.00 -8.44
C GLU A 128 -15.87 -4.91 -7.61
N PRO A 129 -16.76 -5.92 -7.70
CA PRO A 129 -18.03 -5.89 -7.01
C PRO A 129 -17.83 -5.89 -5.50
N ARG A 130 -18.39 -4.89 -4.83
CA ARG A 130 -18.63 -4.95 -3.39
C ARG A 130 -19.80 -5.88 -3.19
N LEU A 131 -19.56 -7.09 -2.67
CA LEU A 131 -20.55 -8.15 -2.51
C LEU A 131 -21.93 -7.62 -2.13
N GLN A 132 -22.86 -7.61 -3.09
CA GLN A 132 -24.29 -7.67 -2.83
C GLN A 132 -24.59 -9.14 -2.54
N TYR A 133 -24.41 -9.56 -1.29
CA TYR A 133 -25.11 -10.77 -0.85
C TYR A 133 -26.59 -10.40 -0.69
N SER A 134 -27.35 -10.69 -1.75
CA SER A 134 -28.80 -10.89 -1.68
C SER A 134 -29.12 -12.08 -0.78
#